data_AF-A0A969LYG7-F1
#
_entry.id   AF-A0A969LYG7-F1
#
_cell.length_a   1.000
_cell.length_b   1.000
_cell.length_c   1.000
_cell.angle_alpha   90.00
_cell.angle_beta   90.00
_cell.angle_gamma   90.00
#
_symmetry.space_group_name_H-M   'P 1'
#
loop_
_entity.id
_entity.type
_entity.pdbx_description
1 polymer ?
#
loop_
_entity_poly.entity_id
_entity_poly.type
_entity_poly.pdbx_seq_one_letter_code
_entity_poly.pdbx_strand_id
1 'polypeptide(L)'
;MKKLIPALLLPAVLVVSTLPAYAQSHQETDSFPLLQQIAQAEDVTTIAQDFISLLAGGQFNDALRWYDSTAATTISSDTLQASWNDIVAANGAFQRQISTQAIPSDGSGQSTVIVTCEFEQGSRDLFITFTGNQIVSFSIAQS
;
A
#
# COMPACT_ATOMS: atom_id res chain seq x y z
N MET A 1 22.69 62.04 -38.23
CA MET A 1 21.90 61.09 -39.06
C MET A 1 22.70 59.80 -39.23
N LYS A 2 22.01 58.66 -39.18
CA LYS A 2 22.50 57.28 -39.02
C LYS A 2 23.17 56.72 -40.30
N LYS A 3 24.17 55.83 -40.16
CA LYS A 3 24.41 54.55 -40.91
C LYS A 3 25.93 54.22 -40.92
N LEU A 4 26.39 53.23 -40.14
CA LEU A 4 26.51 51.78 -40.42
C LEU A 4 27.71 51.40 -41.31
N ILE A 5 28.76 50.82 -40.70
CA ILE A 5 29.70 49.89 -41.36
C ILE A 5 29.97 48.73 -40.36
N PRO A 6 29.93 47.46 -40.81
CA PRO A 6 29.90 46.28 -39.95
C PRO A 6 31.28 45.71 -39.64
N ALA A 7 31.27 44.81 -38.66
CA ALA A 7 32.13 43.63 -38.52
C ALA A 7 33.65 43.84 -38.45
N LEU A 8 34.19 43.50 -37.28
CA LEU A 8 35.02 42.31 -37.08
C LEU A 8 36.15 42.66 -36.10
N LEU A 9 35.90 42.45 -34.81
CA LEU A 9 36.95 42.21 -33.84
C LEU A 9 36.39 41.25 -32.80
N LEU A 10 36.79 39.98 -32.93
CA LEU A 10 36.80 39.02 -31.83
C LEU A 10 37.64 39.60 -30.69
N PRO A 11 37.12 39.56 -29.45
CA PRO A 11 37.97 39.13 -28.37
C PRO A 11 37.39 37.88 -27.72
N ALA A 12 38.28 36.91 -27.51
CA ALA A 12 38.06 35.71 -26.73
C ALA A 12 37.42 36.05 -25.38
N VAL A 13 36.19 35.59 -25.16
CA VAL A 13 35.60 35.57 -23.83
C VAL A 13 36.07 34.29 -23.16
N LEU A 14 37.00 34.42 -22.23
CA LEU A 14 37.24 33.43 -21.19
C LEU A 14 35.93 33.30 -20.41
N VAL A 15 35.14 32.26 -20.70
CA VAL A 15 34.01 31.90 -19.86
C VAL A 15 34.60 31.33 -18.57
N VAL A 16 34.74 32.20 -17.58
CA VAL A 16 34.85 31.81 -16.18
C VAL A 16 33.59 30.99 -15.89
N SER A 17 33.74 29.67 -15.81
CA SER A 17 32.68 28.77 -15.38
C SER A 17 32.40 29.04 -13.91
N THR A 18 31.55 30.02 -13.62
CA THR A 18 30.86 30.09 -12.34
C THR A 18 29.89 28.92 -12.30
N LEU A 19 30.37 27.77 -11.85
CA LEU A 19 29.48 26.71 -11.39
C LEU A 19 28.57 27.36 -10.35
N PRO A 20 27.25 27.43 -10.54
CA PRO A 20 26.38 27.72 -9.42
C PRO A 20 26.63 26.56 -8.46
N ALA A 21 27.26 26.86 -7.32
CA ALA A 21 27.19 25.99 -6.17
C ALA A 21 25.70 25.95 -5.81
N TYR A 22 24.96 25.04 -6.44
CA TYR A 22 23.76 24.51 -5.84
C TYR A 22 24.24 23.81 -4.57
N ALA A 23 24.35 24.58 -3.50
CA ALA A 23 24.15 24.08 -2.18
C ALA A 23 22.79 23.40 -2.24
N GLN A 24 22.81 22.08 -2.46
CA GLN A 24 21.68 21.24 -2.15
C GLN A 24 21.45 21.47 -0.67
N SER A 25 20.48 22.32 -0.35
CA SER A 25 19.83 22.31 0.94
C SER A 25 19.28 20.91 1.10
N HIS A 26 20.10 20.01 1.65
CA HIS A 26 19.63 18.80 2.28
C HIS A 26 18.63 19.30 3.31
N GLN A 27 17.35 19.11 3.02
CA GLN A 27 16.32 19.24 4.03
C GLN A 27 16.58 18.13 5.04
N GLU A 28 17.43 18.42 6.02
CA GLU A 28 17.34 17.77 7.32
C GLU A 28 15.92 18.02 7.86
N THR A 29 15.31 16.96 8.37
CA THR A 29 13.96 16.87 8.98
C THR A 29 12.82 16.38 8.06
N ASP A 30 12.99 15.18 7.50
CA ASP A 30 11.90 14.37 6.93
C ASP A 30 11.68 13.10 7.77
N SER A 31 11.60 13.25 9.09
CA SER A 31 11.19 12.17 10.01
C SER A 31 9.67 11.91 9.97
N PHE A 32 8.90 12.78 9.33
CA PHE A 32 7.45 12.68 9.16
C PHE A 32 6.98 11.50 8.29
N PRO A 33 7.58 11.23 7.10
CA PRO A 33 7.14 10.10 6.27
C PRO A 33 7.27 8.74 6.96
N LEU A 34 8.36 8.52 7.72
CA LEU A 34 8.59 7.24 8.41
C LEU A 34 7.58 6.99 9.54
N LEU A 35 7.24 8.02 10.32
CA LEU A 35 6.24 7.92 11.40
C LEU A 35 4.83 7.69 10.85
N GLN A 36 4.46 8.36 9.75
CA GLN A 36 3.18 8.14 9.09
C GLN A 36 3.07 6.73 8.49
N GLN A 37 4.16 6.20 7.93
CA GLN A 37 4.18 4.84 7.40
C GLN A 37 4.04 3.79 8.52
N ILE A 38 4.69 3.99 9.66
CA ILE A 38 4.55 3.09 10.82
C ILE A 38 3.13 3.14 11.38
N ALA A 39 2.56 4.34 11.55
CA ALA A 39 1.19 4.52 12.02
C ALA A 39 0.17 3.86 11.07
N GLN A 40 0.31 4.06 9.75
CA GLN A 40 -0.56 3.39 8.80
C GLN A 40 -0.40 1.86 8.85
N ALA A 41 0.82 1.35 9.01
CA ALA A 41 1.05 -0.09 9.14
C ALA A 41 0.32 -0.67 10.36
N GLU A 42 0.36 0.02 11.50
CA GLU A 42 -0.39 -0.37 12.71
C GLU A 42 -1.91 -0.33 12.48
N ASP A 43 -2.42 0.70 11.82
CA ASP A 43 -3.84 0.80 11.48
C ASP A 43 -4.30 -0.35 10.57
N VAL A 44 -3.60 -0.59 9.45
CA VAL A 44 -4.04 -1.61 8.47
C VAL A 44 -3.86 -3.02 9.01
N THR A 45 -2.89 -3.27 9.89
CA THR A 45 -2.75 -4.58 10.55
C THR A 45 -3.90 -4.84 11.53
N THR A 46 -4.33 -3.83 12.28
CA THR A 46 -5.52 -3.93 13.14
C THR A 46 -6.78 -4.19 12.32
N ILE A 47 -6.98 -3.41 11.25
CA ILE A 47 -8.14 -3.59 10.35
C ILE A 47 -8.14 -4.98 9.72
N ALA A 48 -6.99 -5.49 9.30
CA ALA A 48 -6.85 -6.84 8.75
C ALA A 48 -7.25 -7.93 9.76
N GLN A 49 -6.82 -7.79 11.03
CA GLN A 49 -7.17 -8.73 12.09
C GLN A 49 -8.68 -8.74 12.38
N ASP A 50 -9.28 -7.56 12.47
CA ASP A 50 -10.72 -7.41 12.69
C ASP A 50 -11.50 -7.98 11.49
N PHE A 51 -11.06 -7.69 10.27
CA PHE A 51 -11.66 -8.22 9.06
C PHE A 51 -11.69 -9.76 9.06
N ILE A 52 -10.55 -10.43 9.33
CA ILE A 52 -10.51 -11.90 9.42
C ILE A 52 -11.39 -12.43 10.56
N SER A 53 -11.45 -11.72 11.69
CA SER A 53 -12.32 -12.10 12.82
C SER A 53 -13.81 -12.02 12.46
N LEU A 54 -14.21 -11.01 11.68
CA LEU A 54 -15.57 -10.89 11.16
C LEU A 54 -15.90 -12.03 10.19
N LEU A 55 -14.98 -12.39 9.27
CA LEU A 55 -15.18 -13.54 8.37
C LEU A 55 -15.33 -14.85 9.16
N ALA A 56 -14.44 -15.11 10.12
CA ALA A 56 -14.51 -16.29 10.97
C ALA A 56 -15.80 -16.34 11.80
N GLY A 57 -16.34 -15.19 12.20
CA GLY A 57 -17.63 -15.07 12.89
C GLY A 57 -18.86 -15.08 11.98
N GLY A 58 -18.70 -15.20 10.66
CA GLY A 58 -19.82 -15.14 9.70
C GLY A 58 -20.45 -13.76 9.56
N GLN A 59 -19.79 -12.71 10.03
CA GLN A 59 -20.26 -11.32 10.03
C GLN A 59 -19.86 -10.60 8.72
N PHE A 60 -20.29 -11.16 7.58
CA PHE A 60 -19.85 -10.72 6.26
C PHE A 60 -20.32 -9.30 5.88
N ASN A 61 -21.52 -8.89 6.32
CA ASN A 61 -22.01 -7.53 6.11
C ASN A 61 -21.16 -6.48 6.86
N ASP A 62 -20.69 -6.82 8.06
CA ASP A 62 -19.82 -5.93 8.81
C ASP A 62 -18.41 -5.91 8.22
N ALA A 63 -17.92 -7.05 7.71
CA ALA A 63 -16.64 -7.14 7.01
C ALA A 63 -16.61 -6.27 5.75
N LEU A 64 -17.71 -6.16 5.01
CA LEU A 64 -17.82 -5.30 3.83
C LEU A 64 -17.60 -3.81 4.12
N ARG A 65 -17.82 -3.36 5.36
CA ARG A 65 -17.65 -1.95 5.73
C ARG A 65 -16.19 -1.49 5.66
N TRP A 66 -15.24 -2.43 5.64
CA TRP A 66 -13.82 -2.17 5.49
C TRP A 66 -13.40 -1.97 4.03
N TYR A 67 -14.22 -2.39 3.07
CA TYR A 67 -13.92 -2.19 1.65
C TYR A 67 -14.07 -0.74 1.24
N ASP A 68 -13.24 -0.29 0.28
CA ASP A 68 -13.49 0.98 -0.39
C ASP A 68 -14.87 0.96 -1.08
N SER A 69 -15.52 2.11 -1.10
CA SER A 69 -16.81 2.34 -1.76
C SER A 69 -16.88 1.82 -3.20
N THR A 70 -15.78 1.89 -3.96
CA THR A 70 -15.70 1.37 -5.32
C THR A 70 -15.65 -0.16 -5.33
N ALA A 71 -14.84 -0.76 -4.46
CA ALA A 71 -14.73 -2.22 -4.34
C ALA A 71 -16.01 -2.86 -3.77
N ALA A 72 -16.70 -2.15 -2.86
CA ALA A 72 -18.00 -2.55 -2.33
C ALA A 72 -19.12 -2.56 -3.39
N THR A 73 -18.90 -1.96 -4.57
CA THR A 73 -19.86 -2.07 -5.69
C THR A 73 -19.78 -3.41 -6.42
N THR A 74 -18.65 -4.11 -6.31
CA THR A 74 -18.41 -5.38 -7.02
C THR A 74 -18.41 -6.58 -6.08
N ILE A 75 -18.12 -6.39 -4.79
CA ILE A 75 -18.07 -7.44 -3.79
C ILE A 75 -19.32 -7.35 -2.90
N SER A 76 -20.16 -8.38 -2.95
CA SER A 76 -21.31 -8.52 -2.06
C SER A 76 -20.97 -9.38 -0.84
N SER A 77 -21.86 -9.36 0.15
CA SER A 77 -21.73 -10.19 1.36
C SER A 77 -21.73 -11.67 0.98
N ASP A 78 -22.53 -12.06 -0.01
CA ASP A 78 -22.62 -13.43 -0.50
C ASP A 78 -21.33 -13.86 -1.21
N THR A 79 -20.72 -12.98 -2.00
CA THR A 79 -19.43 -13.27 -2.67
C THR A 79 -18.30 -13.41 -1.65
N LEU A 80 -18.28 -12.55 -0.63
CA LEU A 80 -17.29 -12.61 0.43
C LEU A 80 -17.46 -13.89 1.27
N GLN A 81 -18.71 -14.26 1.58
CA GLN A 81 -19.04 -15.52 2.24
C GLN A 81 -18.61 -16.73 1.43
N ALA A 82 -18.89 -16.74 0.12
CA ALA A 82 -18.48 -17.82 -0.77
C ALA A 82 -16.95 -17.97 -0.78
N SER A 83 -16.22 -16.87 -0.92
CA SER A 83 -14.75 -16.87 -0.89
C SER A 83 -14.19 -17.40 0.43
N TRP A 84 -14.75 -17.00 1.57
CA TRP A 84 -14.34 -17.53 2.88
C TRP A 84 -14.65 -19.02 3.01
N ASN A 85 -15.83 -19.46 2.56
CA ASN A 85 -16.22 -20.86 2.60
C ASN A 85 -15.33 -21.73 1.71
N ASP A 86 -14.90 -21.24 0.55
CA ASP A 86 -13.96 -21.95 -0.32
C ASP A 86 -12.60 -22.13 0.37
N ILE A 87 -12.11 -21.10 1.08
CA ILE A 87 -10.89 -21.19 1.90
C ILE A 87 -11.04 -22.24 3.00
N VAL A 88 -12.15 -22.23 3.75
CA VAL A 88 -12.42 -23.20 4.82
C VAL A 88 -12.60 -24.61 4.26
N ALA A 89 -13.28 -24.76 3.12
CA ALA A 89 -13.46 -26.07 2.48
C ALA A 89 -12.12 -26.68 2.04
N ALA A 90 -11.22 -25.85 1.51
CA ALA A 90 -9.89 -26.30 1.06
C ALA A 90 -8.91 -26.57 2.21
N ASN A 91 -9.02 -25.87 3.34
CA ASN A 91 -8.02 -25.90 4.41
C ASN A 91 -8.54 -26.46 5.75
N GLY A 92 -9.82 -26.82 5.83
CA GLY A 92 -10.50 -27.22 7.06
C GLY A 92 -10.92 -26.02 7.91
N ALA A 93 -11.53 -26.28 9.06
CA ALA A 93 -12.09 -25.22 9.91
C ALA A 93 -11.02 -24.22 10.35
N PHE A 94 -11.38 -22.93 10.36
CA PHE A 94 -10.53 -21.87 10.90
C PHE A 94 -10.34 -22.05 12.41
N GLN A 95 -9.09 -21.95 12.86
CA GLN A 95 -8.73 -22.13 14.28
C GLN A 95 -8.37 -20.79 14.93
N ARG A 96 -7.38 -20.06 14.37
CA ARG A 96 -6.90 -18.78 14.91
C ARG A 96 -6.02 -18.03 13.91
N GLN A 97 -5.80 -16.74 14.19
CA GLN A 97 -4.73 -15.95 13.57
C GLN A 97 -3.42 -16.20 14.35
N ILE A 98 -2.31 -16.40 13.64
CA ILE A 98 -0.96 -16.65 14.20
C ILE A 98 -0.13 -15.38 14.19
N SER A 99 -0.08 -14.69 13.05
CA SER A 99 0.71 -13.48 12.86
C SER A 99 0.07 -12.55 11.83
N THR A 100 0.37 -11.26 11.97
CA THR A 100 -0.06 -10.22 11.04
C THR A 100 1.13 -9.32 10.74
N GLN A 101 1.40 -9.09 9.46
CA GLN A 101 2.50 -8.26 9.01
C GLN A 101 2.10 -7.40 7.82
N ALA A 102 2.34 -6.09 7.92
CA ALA A 102 2.20 -5.19 6.79
C ALA A 102 3.47 -5.20 5.93
N ILE A 103 3.29 -5.36 4.63
CA ILE A 103 4.31 -5.09 3.62
C ILE A 103 4.16 -3.62 3.22
N PRO A 104 5.21 -2.80 3.40
CA PRO A 104 5.19 -1.40 2.99
C PRO A 104 4.87 -1.24 1.50
N SER A 105 4.17 -0.16 1.18
CA SER A 105 3.90 0.20 -0.21
C SER A 105 5.19 0.36 -1.02
N ASP A 106 5.22 -0.20 -2.23
CA ASP A 106 6.32 -0.06 -3.20
C ASP A 106 6.31 1.30 -3.94
N GLY A 107 5.54 2.27 -3.44
CA GLY A 107 5.30 3.56 -4.09
C GLY A 107 4.02 3.60 -4.94
N SER A 108 3.29 2.48 -5.05
CA SER A 108 1.97 2.40 -5.69
C SER A 108 0.84 3.07 -4.89
N GLY A 109 1.10 3.45 -3.64
CA GLY A 109 0.06 3.93 -2.71
C GLY A 109 -0.82 2.81 -2.14
N GLN A 110 -0.52 1.55 -2.46
CA GLN A 110 -1.18 0.39 -1.90
C GLN A 110 -0.27 -0.32 -0.90
N SER A 111 -0.86 -0.85 0.18
CA SER A 111 -0.17 -1.64 1.20
C SER A 111 -0.79 -3.02 1.25
N THR A 112 0.01 -4.07 1.47
CA THR A 112 -0.53 -5.44 1.60
C THR A 112 -0.24 -5.97 2.98
N VAL A 113 -1.26 -6.44 3.68
CA VAL A 113 -1.11 -7.13 4.96
C VAL A 113 -1.22 -8.63 4.71
N ILE A 114 -0.27 -9.37 5.27
CA ILE A 114 -0.30 -10.82 5.35
C ILE A 114 -0.80 -11.20 6.74
N VAL A 115 -1.89 -11.96 6.79
CA VAL A 115 -2.39 -12.59 8.02
C VAL A 115 -2.15 -14.10 7.89
N THR A 116 -1.23 -14.63 8.69
CA THR A 116 -1.02 -16.07 8.77
C THR A 116 -2.07 -16.65 9.71
N CYS A 117 -2.91 -17.54 9.21
CA CYS A 117 -3.99 -18.18 9.93
C CYS A 117 -3.76 -19.68 10.05
N GLU A 118 -4.15 -20.26 11.17
CA GLU A 118 -4.20 -21.70 11.38
C GLU A 118 -5.57 -22.24 11.00
N PHE A 119 -5.59 -23.27 10.15
CA PHE A 119 -6.75 -24.08 9.83
C PHE A 119 -6.47 -25.54 10.22
N GLU A 120 -7.48 -26.40 10.22
CA GLU A 120 -7.32 -27.82 10.56
C GLU A 120 -6.28 -28.55 9.70
N GLN A 121 -6.13 -28.18 8.43
CA GLN A 121 -5.17 -28.77 7.50
C GLN A 121 -3.84 -28.00 7.43
N GLY A 122 -3.59 -27.10 8.39
CA GLY A 122 -2.34 -26.37 8.56
C GLY A 122 -2.48 -24.85 8.37
N SER A 123 -1.34 -24.16 8.40
CA SER A 123 -1.30 -22.70 8.31
C SER A 123 -1.37 -22.21 6.86
N ARG A 124 -2.06 -21.08 6.65
CA ARG A 124 -2.16 -20.39 5.36
C ARG A 124 -2.00 -18.89 5.54
N ASP A 125 -1.37 -18.28 4.55
CA ASP A 125 -1.23 -16.84 4.46
C ASP A 125 -2.39 -16.26 3.65
N LEU A 126 -3.11 -15.34 4.29
CA LEU A 126 -4.16 -14.54 3.69
C LEU A 126 -3.62 -13.15 3.39
N PHE A 127 -3.87 -12.67 2.17
CA PHE A 127 -3.42 -11.37 1.68
C PHE A 127 -4.59 -10.41 1.64
N ILE A 128 -4.40 -9.25 2.25
CA ILE A 128 -5.37 -8.16 2.24
C ILE A 128 -4.66 -6.92 1.72
N THR A 129 -5.08 -6.44 0.56
CA THR A 129 -4.52 -5.22 -0.05
C THR A 129 -5.38 -4.03 0.31
N PHE A 130 -4.72 -2.94 0.69
CA PHE A 130 -5.31 -1.69 1.12
C PHE A 130 -4.91 -0.54 0.20
N THR A 131 -5.82 0.40 0.00
CA THR A 131 -5.52 1.77 -0.44
C THR A 131 -5.86 2.70 0.71
N GLY A 132 -4.86 3.35 1.31
CA GLY A 132 -5.04 3.99 2.62
C GLY A 132 -5.43 2.96 3.69
N ASN A 133 -6.57 3.16 4.34
CA ASN A 133 -7.10 2.26 5.38
C ASN A 133 -8.27 1.39 4.87
N GLN A 134 -8.55 1.41 3.56
CA GLN A 134 -9.67 0.67 2.97
C GLN A 134 -9.19 -0.56 2.22
N ILE A 135 -9.88 -1.68 2.38
CA ILE A 135 -9.61 -2.94 1.68
C ILE A 135 -10.03 -2.78 0.22
N VAL A 136 -9.14 -3.16 -0.69
CA VAL A 136 -9.41 -3.24 -2.12
C VAL A 136 -9.41 -4.68 -2.64
N SER A 137 -8.69 -5.58 -1.97
CA SER A 137 -8.60 -6.99 -2.36
C SER A 137 -8.38 -7.90 -1.16
N PHE A 138 -8.92 -9.11 -1.23
CA PHE A 138 -8.72 -10.20 -0.29
C PHE A 138 -8.47 -11.50 -1.07
N SER A 139 -7.40 -12.21 -0.74
CA SER A 139 -7.05 -13.48 -1.36
C SER A 139 -6.23 -14.38 -0.43
N ILE A 140 -5.98 -15.61 -0.85
CA ILE A 140 -5.11 -16.59 -0.19
C ILE A 140 -3.92 -16.91 -1.09
N ALA A 141 -2.78 -17.30 -0.51
CA ALA A 141 -1.63 -17.80 -1.28
C ALA A 141 -2.08 -18.92 -2.24
N GLN A 142 -1.82 -18.75 -3.54
CA GLN A 142 -1.96 -19.84 -4.50
C GLN A 142 -0.83 -20.84 -4.24
N SER A 143 -1.19 -22.08 -3.92
CA SER A 143 -0.25 -23.21 -3.78
C SER A 143 0.12 -23.82 -5.11
#